data_AF-A0A1F8N6V5-F1
#
_entry.id   AF-A0A1F8N6V5-F1
#
_cell.length_a   1.000
_cell.length_b   1.000
_cell.length_c   1.000
_cell.angle_alpha   90.00
_cell.angle_beta   90.00
_cell.angle_gamma   90.00
#
_symmetry.space_group_name_H-M   'P 1'
#
loop_
_entity.id
_entity.type
_entity.pdbx_description
1 polymer ?
#
loop_
_entity_poly.entity_id
_entity_poly.type
_entity_poly.pdbx_seq_one_letter_code
_entity_poly.pdbx_strand_id
1 'polypeptide(L)'
;MTGPISWGLTIVDQNQRPILYDEVLADAVGKHLRLKAAWQERELAKLVPTTVMFLDEPYMASYGSAFISLTREQVTCLLDEVFEGLQGLKGIHCCGNTDWPILLDSSADILSLDAYNYAETVALYPAEVTRFLNRGGILAWGIVPKGSMAAETEMAENLVDRLHEAIDLLVEKGVSRDAILRAGMVSPSCGLGPLTPELAERVFQLTAEVSVEMRRRYVEGSGSEVLAAAN
;
A
#
# COMPACT_ATOMS: atom_id res chain seq x y z
N MET A 1 -0.84 9.21 6.88
CA MET A 1 -0.16 9.80 8.06
C MET A 1 1.04 8.93 8.35
N THR A 2 2.17 9.49 8.80
CA THR A 2 3.34 8.66 9.14
C THR A 2 2.98 7.62 10.21
N GLY A 3 3.29 6.35 9.91
CA GLY A 3 3.00 5.24 10.80
C GLY A 3 3.96 5.16 12.00
N PRO A 4 3.63 4.31 12.99
CA PRO A 4 4.38 4.19 14.24
C PRO A 4 5.83 3.77 14.08
N ILE A 5 6.15 2.97 13.06
CA ILE A 5 7.52 2.47 12.88
C ILE A 5 8.41 3.59 12.37
N SER A 6 8.01 4.24 11.29
CA SER A 6 8.78 5.32 10.67
C SER A 6 8.85 6.55 11.57
N TRP A 7 7.75 6.89 12.25
CA TRP A 7 7.74 8.01 13.18
C TRP A 7 8.61 7.72 14.42
N GLY A 8 8.46 6.54 15.01
CA GLY A 8 9.24 6.12 16.18
C GLY A 8 10.74 5.92 15.89
N LEU A 9 11.10 5.59 14.65
CA LEU A 9 12.50 5.50 14.21
C LEU A 9 13.12 6.87 13.89
N THR A 10 12.30 7.89 13.60
CA THR A 10 12.75 9.24 13.26
C THR A 10 12.96 10.10 14.50
N ILE A 11 12.16 9.91 15.55
CA ILE A 11 12.31 10.65 16.81
C ILE A 11 13.37 9.96 17.67
N VAL A 12 14.30 10.75 18.20
CA VAL A 12 15.44 10.27 18.98
C VAL A 12 15.46 10.86 20.40
N ASP A 13 16.06 10.12 21.32
CA ASP A 13 16.39 10.57 22.66
C ASP A 13 17.64 11.51 22.68
N GLN A 14 18.08 11.90 23.88
CA GLN A 14 19.27 12.74 24.07
C GLN A 14 20.59 12.12 23.56
N ASN A 15 20.61 10.80 23.32
CA ASN A 15 21.76 10.05 22.82
C ASN A 15 21.66 9.74 21.32
N GLN A 16 20.71 10.36 20.61
CA GLN A 16 20.41 10.08 19.20
C GLN A 16 19.92 8.65 18.94
N ARG A 17 19.40 7.97 19.97
CA ARG A 17 18.82 6.64 19.84
C ARG A 17 17.32 6.78 19.53
N PRO A 18 16.80 6.09 18.50
CA PRO A 18 15.38 6.09 18.21
C PRO A 18 14.52 5.70 19.41
N ILE A 19 13.45 6.44 19.64
CA ILE A 19 12.56 6.24 20.79
C ILE A 19 11.84 4.90 20.76
N LEU A 20 11.72 4.29 19.58
CA LEU A 20 11.08 2.97 19.42
C LEU A 20 11.84 1.83 20.10
N TYR A 21 13.09 2.06 20.51
CA TYR A 21 13.88 1.08 21.23
C TYR A 21 13.72 1.17 22.77
N ASP A 22 12.92 2.11 23.26
CA ASP A 22 12.48 2.17 24.65
C ASP A 22 11.03 1.68 24.71
N GLU A 23 10.74 0.66 25.53
CA GLU A 23 9.42 0.03 25.58
C GLU A 23 8.31 1.00 26.00
N VAL A 24 8.60 1.91 26.93
CA VAL A 24 7.63 2.89 27.43
C VAL A 24 7.35 3.94 26.36
N LEU A 25 8.39 4.42 25.68
CA LEU A 25 8.21 5.38 24.59
C LEU A 25 7.56 4.75 23.37
N ALA A 26 7.86 3.49 23.04
CA ALA A 26 7.20 2.75 21.97
C ALA A 26 5.69 2.59 22.22
N ASP A 27 5.30 2.21 23.45
CA ASP A 27 3.89 2.14 23.85
C ASP A 27 3.21 3.53 23.78
N ALA A 28 3.90 4.59 24.23
CA ALA A 28 3.42 5.95 24.13
C ALA A 28 3.24 6.41 22.66
N VAL A 29 4.15 6.01 21.75
CA VAL A 29 4.06 6.26 20.30
C VAL A 29 2.78 5.63 19.74
N GLY A 30 2.55 4.33 20.00
CA GLY A 30 1.38 3.61 19.51
C GLY A 30 0.08 4.28 19.95
N LYS A 31 -0.05 4.54 21.26
CA LYS A 31 -1.24 5.20 21.84
C LYS A 31 -1.44 6.63 21.33
N HIS A 32 -0.36 7.40 21.19
CA HIS A 32 -0.43 8.75 20.64
C HIS A 32 -0.96 8.73 19.20
N LEU A 33 -0.40 7.87 18.35
CA LEU A 33 -0.79 7.78 16.95
C LEU A 33 -2.19 7.21 16.78
N ARG A 34 -2.62 6.24 17.62
CA ARG A 34 -4.01 5.78 17.69
C ARG A 34 -4.98 6.92 17.94
N LEU A 35 -4.74 7.73 18.99
CA LEU A 35 -5.58 8.87 19.33
C LEU A 35 -5.61 9.93 18.22
N LYS A 36 -4.45 10.19 17.60
CA LYS A 36 -4.34 11.12 16.48
C LYS A 36 -5.10 10.63 15.25
N ALA A 37 -4.93 9.35 14.87
CA ALA A 37 -5.60 8.73 13.75
C ALA A 37 -7.12 8.74 13.93
N ALA A 38 -7.61 8.34 15.11
CA ALA A 38 -9.03 8.39 15.47
C ALA A 38 -9.60 9.81 15.43
N TRP A 39 -8.85 10.81 15.91
CA TRP A 39 -9.26 12.21 15.81
C TRP A 39 -9.36 12.66 14.36
N GLN A 40 -8.35 12.38 13.52
CA GLN A 40 -8.35 12.74 12.10
C GLN A 40 -9.50 12.07 11.35
N GLU A 41 -9.74 10.78 11.59
CA GLU A 41 -10.84 10.05 11.00
C GLU A 41 -12.19 10.65 11.38
N ARG A 42 -12.42 10.97 12.66
CA ARG A 42 -13.68 11.59 13.09
C ARG A 42 -13.94 12.93 12.40
N GLU A 43 -12.90 13.72 12.12
CA GLU A 43 -13.07 14.96 11.37
C GLU A 43 -13.40 14.70 9.90
N LEU A 44 -12.79 13.70 9.27
CA LEU A 44 -13.09 13.29 7.90
C LEU A 44 -14.49 12.66 7.76
N ALA A 45 -14.93 11.88 8.75
CA ALA A 45 -16.23 11.21 8.79
C ALA A 45 -17.41 12.20 8.83
N LYS A 46 -17.17 13.47 9.16
CA LYS A 46 -18.18 14.54 9.03
C LYS A 46 -18.45 14.92 7.58
N LEU A 47 -17.52 14.61 6.66
CA LEU A 47 -17.57 15.00 5.26
C LEU A 47 -17.99 13.84 4.35
N VAL A 48 -17.59 12.61 4.67
CA VAL A 48 -17.87 11.41 3.88
C VAL A 48 -18.24 10.23 4.79
N PRO A 49 -19.17 9.34 4.37
CA PRO A 49 -19.63 8.23 5.20
C PRO A 49 -18.58 7.12 5.36
N THR A 50 -17.66 6.99 4.41
CA THR A 50 -16.61 5.96 4.42
C THR A 50 -15.26 6.65 4.37
N THR A 51 -14.55 6.60 5.48
CA THR A 51 -13.18 7.11 5.61
C THR A 51 -12.17 6.05 5.17
N VAL A 52 -11.06 6.52 4.62
CA VAL A 52 -9.88 5.69 4.35
C VAL A 52 -8.68 6.39 4.96
N MET A 53 -7.98 5.72 5.87
CA MET A 53 -6.85 6.27 6.60
C MET A 53 -5.60 5.43 6.33
N PHE A 54 -4.58 6.05 5.75
CA PHE A 54 -3.30 5.38 5.46
C PHE A 54 -2.26 5.63 6.55
N LEU A 55 -1.54 4.58 6.95
CA LEU A 55 -0.26 4.65 7.66
C LEU A 55 0.88 4.54 6.65
N ASP A 56 1.71 5.57 6.59
CA ASP A 56 2.86 5.64 5.69
C ASP A 56 4.10 5.13 6.43
N GLU A 57 4.65 4.01 5.96
CA GLU A 57 5.76 3.30 6.60
C GLU A 57 7.01 3.15 5.70
N PRO A 58 7.65 4.26 5.28
CA PRO A 58 8.85 4.20 4.45
C PRO A 58 10.04 3.50 5.13
N TYR A 59 10.17 3.54 6.46
CA TYR A 59 11.28 2.88 7.17
C TYR A 59 11.15 1.35 7.20
N MET A 60 9.98 0.79 6.88
CA MET A 60 9.85 -0.66 6.69
C MET A 60 10.73 -1.18 5.56
N ALA A 61 11.11 -0.34 4.59
CA ALA A 61 12.07 -0.70 3.55
C ALA A 61 13.47 -1.05 4.10
N SER A 62 13.77 -0.60 5.32
CA SER A 62 15.03 -0.88 6.02
C SER A 62 14.89 -1.96 7.09
N TYR A 63 13.70 -2.56 7.25
CA TYR A 63 13.45 -3.62 8.21
C TYR A 63 14.31 -4.86 7.90
N GLY A 64 14.91 -5.46 8.93
CA GLY A 64 15.85 -6.58 8.77
C GLY A 64 17.28 -6.17 8.38
N SER A 65 17.55 -4.87 8.19
CA SER A 65 18.92 -4.37 8.05
C SER A 65 19.66 -4.36 9.40
N ALA A 66 20.99 -4.27 9.36
CA ALA A 66 21.81 -4.13 10.57
C ALA A 66 21.54 -2.84 11.37
N PHE A 67 20.80 -1.88 10.80
CA PHE A 67 20.49 -0.59 11.42
C PHE A 67 19.15 -0.57 12.16
N ILE A 68 18.27 -1.54 11.91
CA ILE A 68 16.94 -1.61 12.51
C ILE A 68 16.80 -2.91 13.29
N SER A 69 16.77 -2.77 14.62
CA SER A 69 16.64 -3.89 15.56
C SER A 69 15.22 -3.98 16.13
N LEU A 70 14.22 -4.12 15.26
CA LEU A 70 12.83 -4.31 15.65
C LEU A 70 12.41 -5.76 15.41
N THR A 71 11.61 -6.32 16.32
CA THR A 71 11.02 -7.64 16.11
C THR A 71 9.74 -7.54 15.28
N ARG A 72 9.34 -8.66 14.66
CA ARG A 72 8.08 -8.74 13.91
C ARG A 72 6.88 -8.45 14.81
N GLU A 73 6.91 -8.96 16.04
CA GLU A 73 5.87 -8.78 17.04
C GLU A 73 5.75 -7.32 17.43
N GLN A 74 6.88 -6.62 17.64
CA GLN A 74 6.85 -5.21 17.96
C GLN A 74 6.24 -4.37 16.81
N VAL A 75 6.62 -4.68 15.57
CA VAL A 75 6.06 -3.98 14.40
C VAL A 75 4.56 -4.20 14.27
N THR A 76 4.12 -5.46 14.29
CA THR A 76 2.70 -5.82 14.15
C THR A 76 1.85 -5.24 15.27
N CYS A 77 2.26 -5.37 16.54
CA CYS A 77 1.56 -4.78 17.67
C CYS A 77 1.40 -3.26 17.55
N LEU A 78 2.43 -2.54 17.12
CA LEU A 78 2.36 -1.09 16.98
C LEU A 78 1.43 -0.65 15.83
N LEU A 79 1.50 -1.34 14.69
CA LEU A 79 0.61 -1.07 13.56
C LEU A 79 -0.85 -1.32 13.96
N ASP A 80 -1.12 -2.46 14.58
CA ASP A 80 -2.46 -2.85 15.01
C ASP A 80 -3.00 -1.94 16.12
N GLU A 81 -2.18 -1.50 17.08
CA GLU A 81 -2.58 -0.50 18.09
C GLU A 81 -3.14 0.78 17.44
N VAL A 82 -2.49 1.27 16.38
CA VAL A 82 -2.98 2.45 15.66
C VAL A 82 -4.24 2.13 14.87
N PHE A 83 -4.28 0.99 14.19
CA PHE A 83 -5.45 0.55 13.41
C PHE A 83 -6.69 0.26 14.26
N GLU A 84 -6.54 -0.14 15.52
CA GLU A 84 -7.67 -0.30 16.45
C GLU A 84 -8.37 1.02 16.79
N GLY A 85 -7.71 2.17 16.57
CA GLY A 85 -8.32 3.49 16.72
C GLY A 85 -9.26 3.87 15.58
N LEU A 86 -9.22 3.12 14.46
CA LEU A 86 -9.90 3.46 13.21
C LEU A 86 -11.13 2.57 12.98
N GLN A 87 -12.19 3.17 12.45
CA GLN A 87 -13.47 2.51 12.15
C GLN A 87 -13.71 2.33 10.64
N GLY A 88 -13.14 3.19 9.81
CA GLY A 88 -13.17 3.09 8.36
C GLY A 88 -12.11 2.14 7.81
N LEU A 89 -11.81 2.28 6.52
CA LEU A 89 -10.81 1.46 5.85
C LEU A 89 -9.39 1.87 6.24
N LYS A 90 -8.57 0.87 6.53
CA LYS A 90 -7.21 1.00 7.03
C LYS A 90 -6.23 0.70 5.92
N GLY A 91 -5.51 1.72 5.47
CA GLY A 91 -4.46 1.59 4.49
C GLY A 91 -3.08 1.52 5.14
N ILE A 92 -2.15 0.80 4.52
CA ILE A 92 -0.73 0.90 4.80
C ILE A 92 0.04 1.10 3.49
N HIS A 93 1.01 2.01 3.49
CA HIS A 93 1.87 2.27 2.34
C HIS A 93 3.33 2.02 2.68
N CYS A 94 4.01 1.25 1.84
CA CYS A 94 5.47 1.12 1.86
C CYS A 94 6.03 1.28 0.44
N CYS A 95 6.97 2.20 0.27
CA CYS A 95 7.54 2.56 -1.02
C CYS A 95 8.77 1.73 -1.42
N GLY A 96 9.18 0.74 -0.62
CA GLY A 96 10.39 -0.06 -0.86
C GLY A 96 10.21 -1.53 -0.51
N ASN A 97 11.19 -2.34 -0.88
CA ASN A 97 11.23 -3.76 -0.52
C ASN A 97 11.26 -3.94 1.00
N THR A 98 10.38 -4.78 1.54
CA THR A 98 10.29 -5.08 2.98
C THR A 98 9.92 -6.55 3.19
N ASP A 99 9.86 -7.00 4.45
CA ASP A 99 9.27 -8.28 4.82
C ASP A 99 7.74 -8.18 4.70
N TRP A 100 7.24 -8.31 3.46
CA TRP A 100 5.82 -8.18 3.10
C TRP A 100 4.85 -8.98 3.99
N PRO A 101 5.16 -10.22 4.43
CA PRO A 101 4.31 -10.92 5.38
C PRO A 101 3.91 -10.08 6.61
N ILE A 102 4.79 -9.21 7.12
CA ILE A 102 4.48 -8.34 8.27
C ILE A 102 3.31 -7.41 7.96
N LEU A 103 3.32 -6.79 6.77
CA LEU A 103 2.27 -5.87 6.36
C LEU A 103 1.00 -6.63 5.93
N LEU A 104 1.17 -7.76 5.23
CA LEU A 104 0.08 -8.63 4.78
C LEU A 104 -0.64 -9.33 5.93
N ASP A 105 0.02 -9.63 7.04
CA ASP A 105 -0.62 -10.26 8.21
C ASP A 105 -1.21 -9.23 9.20
N SER A 106 -0.96 -7.93 9.01
CA SER A 106 -1.55 -6.85 9.84
C SER A 106 -3.06 -6.69 9.66
N SER A 107 -3.71 -5.91 10.53
CA SER A 107 -5.14 -5.59 10.41
C SER A 107 -5.49 -4.55 9.33
N ALA A 108 -4.56 -4.21 8.42
CA ALA A 108 -4.83 -3.34 7.29
C ALA A 108 -5.81 -3.98 6.27
N ASP A 109 -6.68 -3.14 5.72
CA ASP A 109 -7.63 -3.48 4.65
C ASP A 109 -7.02 -3.22 3.27
N ILE A 110 -6.12 -2.24 3.14
CA ILE A 110 -5.49 -1.86 1.87
C ILE A 110 -3.97 -1.86 2.03
N LEU A 111 -3.27 -2.64 1.20
CA LEU A 111 -1.82 -2.61 1.09
C LEU A 111 -1.42 -1.84 -0.18
N SER A 112 -0.75 -0.70 -0.01
CA SER A 112 -0.20 0.12 -1.10
C SER A 112 1.29 -0.11 -1.24
N LEU A 113 1.70 -0.67 -2.38
CA LEU A 113 3.08 -1.03 -2.69
C LEU A 113 3.58 -0.32 -3.94
N ASP A 114 4.89 -0.07 -4.01
CA ASP A 114 5.56 0.32 -5.26
C ASP A 114 5.71 -0.93 -6.15
N ALA A 115 4.65 -1.23 -6.90
CA ALA A 115 4.62 -2.33 -7.86
C ALA A 115 5.48 -2.05 -9.10
N TYR A 116 5.76 -0.78 -9.40
CA TYR A 116 6.64 -0.44 -10.51
C TYR A 116 8.05 -0.99 -10.25
N ASN A 117 8.62 -0.79 -9.05
CA ASN A 117 9.99 -1.20 -8.76
C ASN A 117 10.12 -2.54 -8.02
N TYR A 118 9.08 -3.01 -7.33
CA TYR A 118 9.20 -4.11 -6.37
C TYR A 118 8.09 -5.17 -6.45
N ALA A 119 7.34 -5.27 -7.56
CA ALA A 119 6.27 -6.27 -7.70
C ALA A 119 6.75 -7.72 -7.50
N GLU A 120 7.97 -8.03 -7.92
CA GLU A 120 8.58 -9.36 -7.77
C GLU A 120 8.78 -9.75 -6.31
N THR A 121 8.95 -8.77 -5.41
CA THR A 121 9.24 -9.01 -4.00
C THR A 121 7.98 -9.47 -3.24
N VAL A 122 6.82 -8.87 -3.52
CA VAL A 122 5.54 -9.33 -2.95
C VAL A 122 5.15 -10.70 -3.51
N ALA A 123 5.51 -10.98 -4.78
CA ALA A 123 5.28 -12.27 -5.40
C ALA A 123 6.03 -13.43 -4.73
N LEU A 124 7.00 -13.17 -3.85
CA LEU A 124 7.66 -14.22 -3.06
C LEU A 124 6.75 -14.82 -1.96
N TYR A 125 5.61 -14.19 -1.67
CA TYR A 125 4.73 -14.52 -0.55
C TYR A 125 3.28 -14.82 -0.99
N PRO A 126 3.06 -15.80 -1.91
CA PRO A 126 1.74 -16.06 -2.48
C PRO A 126 0.71 -16.54 -1.45
N ALA A 127 1.16 -17.23 -0.39
CA ALA A 127 0.28 -17.70 0.68
C ALA A 127 -0.27 -16.53 1.51
N GLU A 128 0.59 -15.58 1.85
CA GLU A 128 0.25 -14.35 2.58
C GLU A 128 -0.70 -13.49 1.76
N VAL A 129 -0.39 -13.29 0.47
CA VAL A 129 -1.26 -12.55 -0.45
C VAL A 129 -2.62 -13.23 -0.57
N THR A 130 -2.66 -14.56 -0.70
CA THR A 130 -3.93 -15.30 -0.75
C THR A 130 -4.74 -15.12 0.53
N ARG A 131 -4.12 -15.19 1.71
CA ARG A 131 -4.81 -14.92 3.00
C ARG A 131 -5.32 -13.48 3.07
N PHE A 132 -4.52 -12.51 2.62
CA PHE A 132 -4.87 -11.10 2.57
C PHE A 132 -6.12 -10.86 1.71
N LEU A 133 -6.13 -11.38 0.48
CA LEU A 133 -7.28 -11.26 -0.42
C LEU A 133 -8.51 -12.00 0.13
N ASN A 134 -8.34 -13.20 0.69
CA ASN A 134 -9.46 -14.01 1.22
C ASN A 134 -10.18 -13.36 2.41
N ARG A 135 -9.48 -12.53 3.19
CA ARG A 135 -10.11 -11.76 4.28
C ARG A 135 -10.72 -10.43 3.83
N GLY A 136 -10.71 -10.14 2.52
CA GLY A 136 -11.25 -8.90 1.94
C GLY A 136 -10.23 -7.79 1.75
N GLY A 137 -8.93 -8.08 1.88
CA GLY A 137 -7.86 -7.10 1.66
C GLY A 137 -7.74 -6.68 0.19
N ILE A 138 -7.31 -5.43 -0.02
CA ILE A 138 -7.16 -4.78 -1.32
C ILE A 138 -5.69 -4.45 -1.60
N LEU A 139 -5.20 -4.80 -2.77
CA LEU A 139 -3.85 -4.43 -3.23
C LEU A 139 -3.92 -3.16 -4.06
N ALA A 140 -3.30 -2.08 -3.58
CA ALA A 140 -3.08 -0.86 -4.34
C ALA A 140 -1.73 -0.93 -5.07
N TRP A 141 -1.81 -1.21 -6.37
CA TRP A 141 -0.70 -1.36 -7.29
C TRP A 141 -0.14 0.02 -7.67
N GLY A 142 0.90 0.44 -6.96
CA GLY A 142 1.69 1.63 -7.27
C GLY A 142 2.52 1.45 -8.53
N ILE A 143 1.87 1.37 -9.69
CA ILE A 143 2.48 1.04 -10.98
C ILE A 143 2.96 2.28 -11.73
N VAL A 144 2.42 3.47 -11.48
CA VAL A 144 2.84 4.67 -12.20
C VAL A 144 4.06 5.30 -11.52
N PRO A 145 5.22 5.40 -12.19
CA PRO A 145 6.45 5.84 -11.54
C PRO A 145 6.41 7.33 -11.19
N LYS A 146 6.99 7.69 -10.05
CA LYS A 146 7.19 9.09 -9.63
C LYS A 146 8.49 9.73 -10.14
N GLY A 147 9.41 8.98 -10.74
CA GLY A 147 10.71 9.51 -11.18
C GLY A 147 10.55 10.38 -12.43
N SER A 148 11.13 11.59 -12.45
CA SER A 148 10.88 12.59 -13.50
C SER A 148 11.05 12.05 -14.93
N MET A 149 12.16 11.35 -15.20
CA MET A 149 12.40 10.80 -16.52
C MET A 149 11.39 9.70 -16.90
N ALA A 150 11.09 8.78 -15.97
CA ALA A 150 10.15 7.70 -16.24
C ALA A 150 8.71 8.22 -16.40
N ALA A 151 8.28 9.17 -15.56
CA ALA A 151 6.96 9.78 -15.64
C ALA A 151 6.74 10.57 -16.94
N GLU A 152 7.80 11.14 -17.53
CA GLU A 152 7.74 11.85 -18.80
C GLU A 152 7.65 10.91 -20.00
N THR A 153 8.35 9.76 -19.97
CA THR A 153 8.47 8.86 -21.13
C THR A 153 7.48 7.70 -21.12
N GLU A 154 6.91 7.37 -19.97
CA GLU A 154 6.00 6.22 -19.86
C GLU A 154 4.66 6.45 -20.57
N MET A 155 4.11 5.33 -21.02
CA MET A 155 2.83 5.24 -21.73
C MET A 155 1.90 4.31 -20.97
N ALA A 156 0.61 4.60 -20.98
CA ALA A 156 -0.38 3.82 -20.25
C ALA A 156 -0.37 2.34 -20.67
N GLU A 157 -0.18 2.04 -21.95
CA GLU A 157 -0.12 0.68 -22.48
C GLU A 157 1.05 -0.11 -21.87
N ASN A 158 2.24 0.48 -21.82
CA ASN A 158 3.43 -0.15 -21.22
C ASN A 158 3.20 -0.43 -19.73
N LEU A 159 2.59 0.52 -19.01
CA LEU A 159 2.29 0.37 -17.59
C LEU A 159 1.24 -0.71 -17.32
N VAL A 160 0.27 -0.87 -18.22
CA VAL A 160 -0.72 -1.97 -18.15
C VAL A 160 -0.06 -3.31 -18.40
N ASP A 161 0.83 -3.42 -19.39
CA ASP A 161 1.54 -4.67 -19.67
C ASP A 161 2.45 -5.04 -18.49
N ARG A 162 3.16 -4.05 -17.91
CA ARG A 162 3.94 -4.25 -16.67
C ARG A 162 3.07 -4.67 -15.48
N LEU A 163 1.87 -4.10 -15.34
CA LEU A 163 0.93 -4.51 -14.29
C LEU A 163 0.47 -5.96 -14.48
N HIS A 164 0.24 -6.39 -15.72
CA HIS A 164 -0.07 -7.79 -16.00
C HIS A 164 1.07 -8.71 -15.63
N GLU A 165 2.30 -8.39 -16.02
CA GLU A 165 3.49 -9.16 -15.62
C GLU A 165 3.57 -9.29 -14.09
N ALA A 166 3.35 -8.19 -13.36
CA ALA A 166 3.32 -8.20 -11.90
C ALA A 166 2.23 -9.13 -11.31
N ILE A 167 1.02 -9.10 -11.88
CA ILE A 167 -0.08 -9.99 -11.47
C ILE A 167 0.27 -11.45 -11.80
N ASP A 168 0.86 -11.69 -12.97
CA ASP A 168 1.18 -13.02 -13.47
C ASP A 168 2.20 -13.73 -12.56
N LEU A 169 3.17 -13.00 -12.00
CA LEU A 169 4.11 -13.53 -11.01
C LEU A 169 3.43 -14.16 -9.78
N LEU A 170 2.27 -13.62 -9.35
CA LEU A 170 1.48 -14.19 -8.26
C LEU A 170 0.58 -15.33 -8.75
N VAL A 171 0.00 -15.19 -9.94
CA VAL A 171 -0.90 -16.20 -10.53
C VAL A 171 -0.15 -17.50 -10.81
N GLU A 172 1.05 -17.42 -11.36
CA GLU A 172 1.93 -18.57 -11.60
C GLU A 172 2.28 -19.32 -10.30
N LYS A 173 2.22 -18.63 -9.16
CA LYS A 173 2.47 -19.19 -7.83
C LYS A 173 1.18 -19.59 -7.09
N GLY A 174 0.04 -19.59 -7.79
CA GLY A 174 -1.23 -20.13 -7.30
C GLY A 174 -2.20 -19.11 -6.69
N VAL A 175 -1.91 -17.81 -6.74
CA VAL A 175 -2.88 -16.79 -6.33
C VAL A 175 -3.95 -16.62 -7.39
N SER A 176 -5.23 -16.56 -6.99
CA SER A 176 -6.33 -16.40 -7.95
C SER A 176 -6.26 -15.04 -8.66
N ARG A 177 -6.11 -15.06 -10.00
CA ARG A 177 -6.16 -13.85 -10.85
C ARG A 177 -7.43 -13.04 -10.59
N ASP A 178 -8.55 -13.74 -10.53
CA ASP A 178 -9.87 -13.15 -10.34
C ASP A 178 -10.02 -12.51 -8.94
N ALA A 179 -9.39 -13.09 -7.90
CA ALA A 179 -9.30 -12.44 -6.59
C ALA A 179 -8.45 -11.15 -6.64
N ILE A 180 -7.29 -11.19 -7.31
CA ILE A 180 -6.42 -10.01 -7.49
C ILE A 180 -7.15 -8.89 -8.24
N LEU A 181 -7.80 -9.21 -9.36
CA LEU A 181 -8.49 -8.23 -10.20
C LEU A 181 -9.69 -7.59 -9.50
N ARG A 182 -10.46 -8.34 -8.70
CA ARG A 182 -11.57 -7.79 -7.92
C ARG A 182 -11.12 -6.89 -6.76
N ALA A 183 -9.96 -7.17 -6.19
CA ALA A 183 -9.44 -6.47 -5.02
C ALA A 183 -8.18 -5.64 -5.38
N GLY A 184 -8.17 -5.06 -6.57
CA GLY A 184 -7.07 -4.24 -7.08
C GLY A 184 -7.43 -2.76 -7.16
N MET A 185 -6.51 -1.89 -6.74
CA MET A 185 -6.51 -0.46 -7.02
C MET A 185 -5.25 -0.11 -7.82
N VAL A 186 -5.31 0.95 -8.64
CA VAL A 186 -4.13 1.50 -9.33
C VAL A 186 -3.77 2.81 -8.67
N SER A 187 -2.48 3.01 -8.39
CA SER A 187 -1.97 4.26 -7.80
C SER A 187 -0.61 4.66 -8.40
N PRO A 188 -0.15 5.90 -8.16
CA PRO A 188 1.25 6.23 -8.28
C PRO A 188 2.10 5.37 -7.33
N SER A 189 3.38 5.20 -7.66
CA SER A 189 4.29 4.34 -6.89
C SER A 189 4.60 4.85 -5.48
N CYS A 190 4.53 6.17 -5.26
CA CYS A 190 4.69 6.83 -3.96
C CYS A 190 4.18 8.28 -4.06
N GLY A 191 4.31 9.07 -2.98
CA GLY A 191 3.94 10.48 -2.94
C GLY A 191 4.66 11.35 -3.98
N LEU A 192 3.92 12.31 -4.53
CA LEU A 192 4.37 13.21 -5.61
C LEU A 192 4.90 14.56 -5.10
N GLY A 193 4.96 14.77 -3.78
CA GLY A 193 5.34 16.05 -3.17
C GLY A 193 6.65 16.69 -3.67
N PRO A 194 7.70 15.92 -4.02
CA PRO A 194 8.93 16.49 -4.58
C PRO A 194 8.86 16.94 -6.05
N LEU A 195 7.77 16.66 -6.78
CA LEU A 195 7.65 16.94 -8.21
C LEU A 195 7.08 18.33 -8.47
N THR A 196 7.26 18.85 -9.70
CA THR A 196 6.54 20.05 -10.13
C THR A 196 5.06 19.74 -10.35
N PRO A 197 4.16 20.74 -10.28
CA PRO A 197 2.74 20.53 -10.56
C PRO A 197 2.47 19.87 -11.91
N GLU A 198 3.18 20.28 -12.97
CA GLU A 198 3.00 19.76 -14.32
C GLU A 198 3.34 18.27 -14.40
N LEU A 199 4.42 17.87 -13.72
CA LEU A 199 4.82 16.47 -13.67
C LEU A 199 3.87 15.64 -12.79
N ALA A 200 3.36 16.21 -11.70
CA ALA A 200 2.36 15.56 -10.86
C ALA A 200 1.04 15.34 -11.63
N GLU A 201 0.59 16.33 -12.41
CA GLU A 201 -0.56 16.22 -13.31
C GLU A 201 -0.36 15.10 -14.34
N ARG A 202 0.82 15.01 -14.95
CA ARG A 202 1.15 13.93 -15.88
C ARG A 202 1.05 12.55 -15.21
N VAL A 203 1.59 12.39 -14.00
CA VAL A 203 1.51 11.13 -13.25
C VAL A 203 0.06 10.77 -12.91
N PHE A 204 -0.77 11.73 -12.48
CA PHE A 204 -2.19 11.48 -12.23
C PHE A 204 -2.96 11.12 -13.50
N GLN A 205 -2.66 11.77 -14.62
CA GLN A 205 -3.25 11.47 -15.91
C GLN A 205 -2.91 10.04 -16.35
N LEU A 206 -1.65 9.63 -16.27
CA LEU A 206 -1.23 8.24 -16.54
C LEU A 206 -1.92 7.23 -15.62
N THR A 207 -2.06 7.55 -14.33
CA THR A 207 -2.76 6.68 -13.37
C THR A 207 -4.22 6.48 -13.76
N ALA A 208 -4.89 7.55 -14.20
CA ALA A 208 -6.26 7.48 -14.69
C ALA A 208 -6.37 6.65 -15.98
N GLU A 209 -5.45 6.84 -16.93
CA GLU A 209 -5.40 6.09 -18.19
C GLU A 209 -5.21 4.59 -17.96
N VAL A 210 -4.26 4.20 -17.09
CA VAL A 210 -4.06 2.79 -16.70
C VAL A 210 -5.34 2.21 -16.06
N SER A 211 -5.99 2.96 -15.17
CA SER A 211 -7.25 2.51 -14.54
C SER A 211 -8.38 2.32 -15.55
N VAL A 212 -8.50 3.21 -16.54
CA VAL A 212 -9.48 3.10 -17.63
C VAL A 212 -9.20 1.85 -18.47
N GLU A 213 -7.95 1.64 -18.89
CA GLU A 213 -7.60 0.51 -19.74
C GLU A 213 -7.79 -0.84 -19.02
N MET A 214 -7.45 -0.94 -17.74
CA MET A 214 -7.71 -2.14 -16.93
C MET A 214 -9.22 -2.43 -16.81
N ARG A 215 -10.05 -1.41 -16.58
CA ARG A 215 -11.51 -1.59 -16.51
C ARG A 215 -12.11 -1.99 -17.86
N ARG A 216 -11.65 -1.38 -18.96
CA ARG A 216 -12.06 -1.74 -20.31
C ARG A 216 -11.81 -3.21 -20.60
N ARG A 217 -10.62 -3.72 -20.24
CA ARG A 217 -10.22 -5.12 -20.46
C ARG A 217 -11.02 -6.12 -19.61
N TYR A 218 -11.22 -5.85 -18.31
CA TYR A 218 -11.72 -6.87 -17.38
C TYR A 218 -13.12 -6.65 -16.83
N VAL A 219 -13.66 -5.43 -16.88
CA VAL A 219 -14.99 -5.09 -16.35
C VAL A 219 -16.00 -4.92 -17.48
N GLU A 220 -15.62 -4.17 -18.52
CA GLU A 220 -16.52 -3.89 -19.65
C GLU A 220 -16.52 -5.04 -20.68
N GLY A 221 -15.35 -5.62 -20.96
CA GLY A 221 -15.21 -6.75 -21.89
C GLY A 221 -15.88 -8.05 -21.42
N SER A 222 -15.90 -8.31 -20.11
CA SER A 222 -16.52 -9.50 -19.51
C SER A 222 -18.05 -9.44 -19.48
N GLY A 223 -18.65 -8.25 -19.60
CA GLY A 223 -20.10 -8.07 -19.73
C GLY A 223 -20.66 -8.53 -21.09
N SER A 224 -19.84 -8.55 -22.15
CA SER A 224 -20.28 -8.98 -23.48
C SER A 224 -20.39 -10.50 -23.64
N GLU A 225 -19.56 -11.28 -22.95
CA GLU A 225 -19.58 -12.74 -23.04
C GLU A 225 -20.74 -13.36 -22.24
N VAL A 226 -21.11 -12.75 -21.12
CA VAL A 226 -22.26 -13.20 -20.30
C VAL A 226 -23.61 -12.93 -20.98
N LEU A 227 -23.70 -11.87 -21.79
CA LEU A 227 -24.90 -11.58 -22.60
C LEU A 227 -24.97 -12.42 -23.89
N ALA A 228 -23.83 -12.82 -24.45
CA ALA A 228 -23.79 -13.70 -25.63
C ALA A 228 -24.05 -15.18 -25.29
N ALA A 229 -23.75 -15.62 -24.07
CA ALA A 229 -24.06 -16.98 -23.59
C ALA A 229 -25.52 -17.15 -23.11
N ALA A 230 -26.30 -16.06 -23.07
CA ALA A 230 -27.68 -16.03 -22.62
C ALA A 230 -28.72 -15.85 -23.75
N ASN A 231 -28.30 -15.91 -25.03
CA ASN A 231 -29.17 -15.88 -26.21
C ASN A 231 -29.05 -17.15 -27.04
#